data_AF-A0A920HW08-F1
#
_entry.id   AF-A0A920HW08-F1
#
_cell.length_a   1.000
_cell.length_b   1.000
_cell.length_c   1.000
_cell.angle_alpha   90.00
_cell.angle_beta   90.00
_cell.angle_gamma   90.00
#
_symmetry.space_group_name_H-M   'P 1'
#
loop_
_entity.id
_entity.type
_entity.pdbx_description
1 polymer ?
#
loop_
_entity_poly.entity_id
_entity_poly.type
_entity_poly.pdbx_seq_one_letter_code
_entity_poly.pdbx_strand_id
1 'polypeptide(L)'
;MVIPGAIELDNSYFSAKINDSHLGIDVSIYLNEIIAANGGKGLRVRGQSSGTVATIKNFILPPAEGVENITIFLKYKQSGTDGESAAFPDGEILVLEEPLTYGNTTITIGETVLTLVSEDATATGSAFGVNAGVYFLRGSFVDVPASLIILEPYSINPSYRVGFDVSEEVINSNDDPSLYDNAKGFTNFAAPGADRFKISVKLSKKALTDYEDTNFVELMRIDNGEIKKLQDTSIYSELKKYFAKRTYDESGDYSVEPFTVNIQESLNDEIDSDGLFTDDRFTDDGNIPDDDLMCVKVAPGRAYVKGYDVEVSGTTILDVEKPRDVQNVQGISVPFEMGSLIRVNNAQGVPVVSIGGTAGILFNFIGDRKGNSKLQVVFK
;
A
#
# COMPACT_ATOMS: atom_id res chain seq x y z
N MET A 1 19.71 10.48 -18.02
CA MET A 1 18.60 10.88 -17.13
C MET A 1 17.68 9.68 -17.06
N VAL A 2 17.56 9.04 -15.89
CA VAL A 2 16.68 7.89 -15.69
C VAL A 2 15.30 8.44 -15.39
N ILE A 3 14.34 8.18 -16.27
CA ILE A 3 12.93 8.45 -16.00
C ILE A 3 12.29 7.07 -15.86
N PRO A 4 12.17 6.54 -14.63
CA PRO A 4 11.44 5.31 -14.43
C PRO A 4 10.00 5.53 -14.90
N GLY A 5 9.41 4.52 -15.53
CA GLY A 5 8.01 4.55 -15.89
C GLY A 5 7.16 4.66 -14.63
N ALA A 6 6.07 5.42 -14.70
CA ALA A 6 5.08 5.42 -13.63
C ALA A 6 4.52 3.99 -13.47
N ILE A 7 4.44 3.54 -12.22
CA ILE A 7 3.86 2.26 -11.83
C ILE A 7 2.47 2.51 -11.23
N GLU A 8 1.51 1.66 -11.56
CA GLU A 8 0.12 1.82 -11.13
C GLU A 8 -0.47 0.45 -10.74
N LEU A 9 -1.13 0.41 -9.59
CA LEU A 9 -1.96 -0.71 -9.16
C LEU A 9 -3.41 -0.36 -9.48
N ASP A 10 -4.03 -1.13 -10.38
CA ASP A 10 -5.43 -1.00 -10.75
C ASP A 10 -6.24 -2.10 -10.04
N ASN A 11 -6.92 -1.73 -8.95
CA ASN A 11 -7.85 -2.60 -8.22
C ASN A 11 -9.29 -2.58 -8.78
N SER A 12 -9.51 -1.90 -9.91
CA SER A 12 -10.79 -1.80 -10.61
C SER A 12 -10.71 -2.43 -12.00
N TYR A 13 -10.03 -3.57 -12.09
CA TYR A 13 -9.79 -4.25 -13.35
C TYR A 13 -10.93 -5.25 -13.63
N PHE A 14 -11.97 -4.78 -14.31
CA PHE A 14 -13.17 -5.58 -14.56
C PHE A 14 -12.89 -6.79 -15.45
N SER A 15 -13.38 -7.95 -15.03
CA SER A 15 -13.27 -9.20 -15.76
C SER A 15 -14.65 -9.82 -16.00
N ALA A 16 -14.74 -10.63 -17.05
CA ALA A 16 -15.93 -11.42 -17.32
C ALA A 16 -15.57 -12.79 -17.88
N LYS A 17 -16.28 -13.82 -17.42
CA LYS A 17 -16.17 -15.21 -17.85
C LYS A 17 -17.09 -15.44 -19.03
N ILE A 18 -16.55 -16.04 -20.08
CA ILE A 18 -17.28 -16.36 -21.30
C ILE A 18 -17.27 -17.87 -21.57
N ASN A 19 -18.26 -18.31 -22.34
CA ASN A 19 -18.30 -19.68 -22.84
C ASN A 19 -17.16 -19.94 -23.83
N ASP A 20 -16.77 -21.20 -23.94
CA ASP A 20 -15.72 -21.67 -24.86
C ASP A 20 -16.11 -21.47 -26.34
N SER A 21 -17.40 -21.49 -26.63
CA SER A 21 -17.97 -21.43 -27.96
C SER A 21 -19.13 -20.46 -28.05
N HIS A 22 -19.23 -19.78 -29.20
CA HIS A 22 -20.34 -18.92 -29.54
C HIS A 22 -20.86 -19.32 -30.93
N LEU A 23 -22.15 -19.67 -31.03
CA LEU A 23 -22.79 -20.16 -32.26
C LEU A 23 -22.05 -21.34 -32.92
N GLY A 24 -21.41 -22.19 -32.11
CA GLY A 24 -20.66 -23.36 -32.59
C GLY A 24 -19.23 -23.07 -33.07
N ILE A 25 -18.76 -21.83 -32.92
CA ILE A 25 -17.38 -21.42 -33.20
C ILE A 25 -16.63 -21.28 -31.87
N ASP A 26 -15.45 -21.88 -31.78
CA ASP A 26 -14.54 -21.72 -30.63
C ASP A 26 -14.04 -20.27 -30.57
N VAL A 27 -14.23 -19.66 -29.39
CA VAL A 27 -13.92 -18.26 -29.15
C VAL A 27 -12.42 -17.99 -29.16
N SER A 28 -11.60 -18.96 -28.75
CA SER A 28 -10.14 -18.81 -28.66
C SER A 28 -9.46 -18.43 -29.99
N ILE A 29 -10.10 -18.75 -31.11
CA ILE A 29 -9.58 -18.52 -32.46
C ILE A 29 -9.50 -17.03 -32.80
N TYR A 30 -10.44 -16.21 -32.31
CA TYR A 30 -10.54 -14.79 -32.68
C TYR A 30 -10.29 -13.82 -31.52
N LEU A 31 -10.03 -14.29 -30.29
CA LEU A 31 -9.70 -13.43 -29.14
C LEU A 31 -8.43 -12.58 -29.35
N ASN A 32 -7.42 -13.12 -30.02
CA ASN A 32 -6.20 -12.37 -30.34
C ASN A 32 -6.50 -11.18 -31.26
N GLU A 33 -7.36 -11.39 -32.27
CA GLU A 33 -7.78 -10.33 -33.18
C GLU A 33 -8.64 -9.27 -32.49
N ILE A 34 -9.47 -9.68 -31.52
CA ILE A 34 -10.26 -8.75 -30.68
C ILE A 34 -9.34 -7.79 -29.91
N ILE A 35 -8.24 -8.29 -29.33
CA ILE A 35 -7.28 -7.43 -28.62
C ILE A 35 -6.47 -6.58 -29.61
N ALA A 36 -5.99 -7.19 -30.69
CA ALA A 36 -5.15 -6.52 -31.69
C ALA A 36 -5.90 -5.41 -32.45
N ALA A 37 -7.23 -5.48 -32.50
CA ALA A 37 -8.08 -4.47 -33.09
C ALA A 37 -7.74 -3.05 -32.60
N ASN A 38 -7.93 -2.07 -33.49
CA ASN A 38 -7.65 -0.65 -33.24
C ASN A 38 -6.21 -0.35 -32.81
N GLY A 39 -5.24 -1.16 -33.28
CA GLY A 39 -3.82 -1.01 -32.95
C GLY A 39 -3.52 -1.40 -31.50
N GLY A 40 -4.11 -2.50 -31.01
CA GLY A 40 -3.94 -2.97 -29.64
C GLY A 40 -4.81 -2.24 -28.60
N LYS A 41 -5.78 -1.44 -29.04
CA LYS A 41 -6.73 -0.78 -28.13
C LYS A 41 -7.91 -1.65 -27.77
N GLY A 42 -8.08 -2.79 -28.44
CA GLY A 42 -9.20 -3.68 -28.21
C GLY A 42 -10.45 -3.26 -28.99
N LEU A 43 -11.34 -4.23 -29.17
CA LEU A 43 -12.62 -4.06 -29.85
C LEU A 43 -13.73 -3.60 -28.89
N ARG A 44 -14.67 -2.81 -29.40
CA ARG A 44 -15.85 -2.35 -28.66
C ARG A 44 -17.00 -3.34 -28.80
N VAL A 45 -17.61 -3.67 -27.67
CA VAL A 45 -18.75 -4.57 -27.57
C VAL A 45 -19.90 -3.94 -26.78
N ARG A 46 -21.12 -4.30 -27.15
CA ARG A 46 -22.35 -3.89 -26.48
C ARG A 46 -23.11 -5.12 -25.98
N GLY A 47 -23.59 -5.08 -24.74
CA GLY A 47 -24.51 -6.07 -24.21
C GLY A 47 -25.86 -6.01 -24.95
N GLN A 48 -26.34 -7.14 -25.46
CA GLN A 48 -27.58 -7.19 -26.24
C GLN A 48 -28.81 -6.83 -25.40
N SER A 49 -28.81 -7.18 -24.11
CA SER A 49 -29.96 -6.97 -23.22
C SER A 49 -29.77 -5.72 -22.35
N SER A 50 -28.58 -5.52 -21.80
CA SER A 50 -28.27 -4.38 -20.92
C SER A 50 -28.06 -3.07 -21.68
N GLY A 51 -27.60 -3.15 -22.93
CA GLY A 51 -27.15 -1.99 -23.69
C GLY A 51 -25.83 -1.40 -23.19
N THR A 52 -25.19 -2.01 -22.18
CA THR A 52 -23.90 -1.58 -21.64
C THR A 52 -22.81 -1.69 -22.71
N VAL A 53 -21.91 -0.70 -22.78
CA VAL A 53 -20.81 -0.70 -23.78
C VAL A 53 -19.47 -0.82 -23.06
N ALA A 54 -18.65 -1.77 -23.51
CA ALA A 54 -17.31 -2.01 -22.98
C ALA A 54 -16.28 -2.20 -24.11
N THR A 55 -15.00 -2.05 -23.77
CA THR A 55 -13.88 -2.38 -24.66
C THR A 55 -13.13 -3.57 -24.07
N ILE A 56 -12.91 -4.62 -24.86
CA ILE A 56 -12.14 -5.80 -24.44
C ILE A 56 -10.66 -5.47 -24.55
N LYS A 57 -9.93 -5.54 -23.44
CA LYS A 57 -8.52 -5.14 -23.35
C LYS A 57 -7.54 -6.29 -23.27
N ASN A 58 -7.92 -7.37 -22.60
CA ASN A 58 -7.06 -8.53 -22.41
C ASN A 58 -7.91 -9.81 -22.25
N PHE A 59 -7.28 -10.99 -22.32
CA PHE A 59 -7.92 -12.26 -21.99
C PHE A 59 -6.94 -13.21 -21.31
N ILE A 60 -7.48 -14.18 -20.57
CA ILE A 60 -6.77 -15.36 -20.07
C ILE A 60 -7.55 -16.60 -20.54
N LEU A 61 -6.80 -17.59 -21.04
CA LEU A 61 -7.33 -18.91 -21.41
C LEU A 61 -7.09 -19.91 -20.26
N PRO A 62 -8.06 -20.79 -19.96
CA PRO A 62 -7.86 -21.86 -19.00
C PRO A 62 -6.80 -22.85 -19.49
N PRO A 63 -5.99 -23.47 -18.60
CA PRO A 63 -5.97 -23.34 -17.15
C PRO A 63 -4.96 -22.28 -16.63
N ALA A 64 -4.52 -21.35 -17.49
CA ALA A 64 -3.50 -20.37 -17.10
C ALA A 64 -4.01 -19.47 -15.98
N GLU A 65 -3.14 -19.11 -15.03
CA GLU A 65 -3.49 -18.24 -13.89
C GLU A 65 -4.68 -18.74 -13.05
N GLY A 66 -4.95 -20.06 -13.06
CA GLY A 66 -5.99 -20.68 -12.23
C GLY A 66 -7.43 -20.41 -12.70
N VAL A 67 -7.64 -19.91 -13.93
CA VAL A 67 -9.00 -19.70 -14.44
C VAL A 67 -9.60 -21.01 -14.97
N GLU A 68 -10.87 -21.26 -14.63
CA GLU A 68 -11.63 -22.42 -15.10
C GLU A 68 -12.33 -22.16 -16.45
N ASN A 69 -12.73 -20.91 -16.69
CA ASN A 69 -13.35 -20.45 -17.92
C ASN A 69 -12.47 -19.41 -18.61
N ILE A 70 -12.70 -19.22 -19.92
CA ILE A 70 -12.07 -18.12 -20.65
C ILE A 70 -12.51 -16.80 -20.01
N THR A 71 -11.54 -15.99 -19.60
CA THR A 71 -11.79 -14.75 -18.89
C THR A 71 -11.32 -13.59 -19.74
N ILE A 72 -12.21 -12.67 -20.05
CA ILE A 72 -11.90 -11.42 -20.75
C ILE A 72 -11.84 -10.26 -19.75
N PHE A 73 -10.99 -9.29 -20.04
CA PHE A 73 -10.88 -8.06 -19.25
C PHE A 73 -11.45 -6.89 -20.02
N LEU A 74 -12.28 -6.11 -19.33
CA LEU A 74 -13.18 -5.15 -19.92
C LEU A 74 -12.92 -3.77 -19.33
N LYS A 75 -13.08 -2.74 -20.17
CA LYS A 75 -13.20 -1.36 -19.72
C LYS A 75 -14.57 -0.81 -20.11
N TYR A 76 -15.46 -0.69 -19.13
CA TYR A 76 -16.79 -0.11 -19.33
C TYR A 76 -16.67 1.36 -19.77
N LYS A 77 -17.47 1.73 -20.77
CA LYS A 77 -17.52 3.07 -21.37
C LYS A 77 -18.86 3.74 -21.19
N GLN A 78 -19.92 2.97 -21.15
CA GLN A 78 -21.29 3.46 -21.02
C GLN A 78 -22.09 2.47 -20.19
N SER A 79 -22.80 2.97 -19.19
CA SER A 79 -23.77 2.21 -18.40
C SER A 79 -25.01 1.90 -19.24
N GLY A 80 -25.72 0.83 -18.86
CA GLY A 80 -26.90 0.36 -19.55
C GLY A 80 -28.09 1.33 -19.56
N THR A 81 -29.19 0.88 -20.14
CA THR A 81 -30.38 1.69 -20.43
C THR A 81 -31.23 1.99 -19.19
N ASP A 82 -31.02 1.25 -18.11
CA ASP A 82 -31.86 1.29 -16.90
C ASP A 82 -31.45 2.39 -15.90
N GLY A 83 -30.49 3.23 -16.26
CA GLY A 83 -30.03 4.35 -15.41
C GLY A 83 -29.13 3.94 -14.24
N GLU A 84 -28.95 2.65 -14.00
CA GLU A 84 -28.04 2.09 -13.00
C GLU A 84 -26.68 1.72 -13.63
N SER A 85 -25.59 2.01 -12.92
CA SER A 85 -24.24 1.58 -13.33
C SER A 85 -24.00 0.14 -12.90
N ALA A 86 -24.42 -0.82 -13.75
CA ALA A 86 -24.19 -2.24 -13.53
C ALA A 86 -23.19 -2.83 -14.54
N ALA A 87 -22.46 -3.87 -14.12
CA ALA A 87 -21.67 -4.74 -14.99
C ALA A 87 -22.59 -5.54 -15.94
N PHE A 88 -22.02 -6.27 -16.89
CA PHE A 88 -22.81 -7.16 -17.73
C PHE A 88 -23.52 -8.24 -16.89
N PRO A 89 -24.85 -8.42 -17.01
CA PRO A 89 -25.57 -9.51 -16.37
C PRO A 89 -25.10 -10.89 -16.84
N ASP A 90 -25.38 -11.89 -16.00
CA ASP A 90 -25.07 -13.29 -16.29
C ASP A 90 -25.84 -13.78 -17.53
N GLY A 91 -25.17 -14.60 -18.34
CA GLY A 91 -25.73 -15.17 -19.58
C GLY A 91 -25.90 -14.17 -20.72
N GLU A 92 -25.41 -12.93 -20.58
CA GLU A 92 -25.58 -11.92 -21.62
C GLU A 92 -24.74 -12.21 -22.89
N ILE A 93 -25.32 -11.84 -24.03
CA ILE A 93 -24.70 -11.94 -25.35
C ILE A 93 -24.11 -10.58 -25.72
N LEU A 94 -22.85 -10.59 -26.15
CA LEU A 94 -22.13 -9.40 -26.57
C LEU A 94 -22.18 -9.24 -28.09
N VAL A 95 -22.50 -8.03 -28.52
CA VAL A 95 -22.65 -7.60 -29.91
C VAL A 95 -21.48 -6.70 -30.29
N LEU A 96 -20.99 -6.84 -31.53
CA LEU A 96 -19.92 -6.00 -32.04
C LEU A 96 -20.40 -4.61 -32.46
N GLU A 97 -19.70 -3.57 -32.00
CA GLU A 97 -19.87 -2.19 -32.51
C GLU A 97 -18.94 -1.90 -33.71
N GLU A 98 -17.96 -2.75 -33.92
CA GLU A 98 -16.90 -2.58 -34.91
C GLU A 98 -16.66 -3.94 -35.61
N PRO A 99 -16.35 -3.96 -36.92
CA PRO A 99 -16.18 -5.22 -37.62
C PRO A 99 -14.89 -5.93 -37.15
N LEU A 100 -14.96 -7.24 -36.98
CA LEU A 100 -13.83 -8.08 -36.61
C LEU A 100 -13.48 -8.99 -37.78
N THR A 101 -12.25 -8.93 -38.26
CA THR A 101 -11.76 -9.89 -39.27
C THR A 101 -10.77 -10.84 -38.63
N TYR A 102 -11.01 -12.14 -38.79
CA TYR A 102 -10.10 -13.18 -38.36
C TYR A 102 -9.89 -14.19 -39.49
N GLY A 103 -8.63 -14.41 -39.87
CA GLY A 103 -8.30 -15.15 -41.08
C GLY A 103 -8.94 -14.52 -42.33
N ASN A 104 -9.84 -15.25 -42.98
CA ASN A 104 -10.59 -14.80 -44.16
C ASN A 104 -12.07 -14.47 -43.88
N THR A 105 -12.50 -14.54 -42.61
CA THR A 105 -13.88 -14.31 -42.21
C THR A 105 -13.98 -12.94 -41.54
N THR A 106 -15.01 -12.16 -41.90
CA THR A 106 -15.31 -10.88 -41.26
C THR A 106 -16.67 -10.98 -40.57
N ILE A 107 -16.68 -10.79 -39.26
CA ILE A 107 -17.89 -10.58 -38.46
C ILE A 107 -18.26 -9.10 -38.57
N THR A 108 -19.49 -8.83 -38.98
CA THR A 108 -19.95 -7.46 -39.27
C THR A 108 -20.48 -6.77 -38.01
N ILE A 109 -20.62 -5.45 -38.08
CA ILE A 109 -21.19 -4.65 -36.98
C ILE A 109 -22.62 -5.12 -36.71
N GLY A 110 -22.97 -5.29 -35.45
CA GLY A 110 -24.31 -5.73 -35.03
C GLY A 110 -24.48 -7.24 -34.91
N GLU A 111 -23.47 -8.04 -35.26
CA GLU A 111 -23.46 -9.48 -35.01
C GLU A 111 -23.00 -9.81 -33.59
N THR A 112 -23.47 -10.95 -33.08
CA THR A 112 -23.08 -11.46 -31.77
C THR A 112 -21.72 -12.15 -31.86
N VAL A 113 -20.87 -11.92 -30.85
CA VAL A 113 -19.50 -12.45 -30.84
C VAL A 113 -19.24 -13.36 -29.64
N LEU A 114 -19.77 -13.02 -28.46
CA LEU A 114 -19.44 -13.72 -27.21
C LEU A 114 -20.71 -13.94 -26.40
N THR A 115 -20.73 -15.01 -25.61
CA THR A 115 -21.77 -15.26 -24.61
C THR A 115 -21.12 -15.44 -23.25
N LEU A 116 -21.59 -14.67 -22.28
CA LEU A 116 -21.18 -14.76 -20.88
C LEU A 116 -21.71 -16.05 -20.26
N VAL A 117 -21.00 -16.56 -19.25
CA VAL A 117 -21.48 -17.72 -18.47
C VAL A 117 -22.77 -17.39 -17.73
N SER A 118 -23.56 -18.40 -17.34
CA SER A 118 -24.89 -18.19 -16.76
C SER A 118 -24.91 -17.85 -15.26
N GLU A 119 -23.76 -17.93 -14.58
CA GLU A 119 -23.63 -17.65 -13.13
C GLU A 119 -22.27 -17.00 -12.86
N ASP A 120 -22.24 -15.98 -12.00
CA ASP A 120 -21.04 -15.24 -11.58
C ASP A 120 -20.15 -14.86 -12.77
N ALA A 121 -20.78 -14.30 -13.80
CA ALA A 121 -20.13 -14.04 -15.08
C ALA A 121 -19.20 -12.85 -15.01
N THR A 122 -19.48 -11.86 -14.17
CA THR A 122 -18.64 -10.68 -14.02
C THR A 122 -18.01 -10.61 -12.64
N ALA A 123 -16.78 -10.11 -12.60
CA ALA A 123 -16.05 -9.90 -11.36
C ALA A 123 -15.13 -8.67 -11.50
N THR A 124 -14.56 -8.24 -10.37
CA THR A 124 -13.54 -7.19 -10.35
C THR A 124 -12.23 -7.80 -9.87
N GLY A 125 -11.24 -7.74 -10.74
CA GLY A 125 -9.89 -8.18 -10.47
C GLY A 125 -8.94 -7.02 -10.19
N SER A 126 -7.67 -7.38 -10.06
CA SER A 126 -6.56 -6.45 -9.86
C SER A 126 -5.45 -6.69 -10.88
N ALA A 127 -4.86 -5.61 -11.35
CA ALA A 127 -3.76 -5.62 -12.30
C ALA A 127 -2.69 -4.59 -11.91
N PHE A 128 -1.44 -4.86 -12.31
CA PHE A 128 -0.33 -3.95 -12.12
C PHE A 128 0.22 -3.53 -13.47
N GLY A 129 0.31 -2.22 -13.69
CA GLY A 129 0.80 -1.60 -14.91
C GLY A 129 2.11 -0.87 -14.68
N VAL A 130 2.99 -0.93 -15.69
CA VAL A 130 4.19 -0.12 -15.77
C VAL A 130 4.18 0.63 -17.08
N ASN A 131 4.36 1.96 -17.03
CA ASN A 131 4.50 2.77 -18.22
C ASN A 131 5.90 2.65 -18.85
N ALA A 132 6.02 3.03 -20.12
CA ALA A 132 7.31 3.04 -20.79
C ALA A 132 8.29 3.97 -20.06
N GLY A 133 9.51 3.48 -19.82
CA GLY A 133 10.53 4.22 -19.08
C GLY A 133 11.90 3.56 -19.18
N VAL A 134 12.91 4.25 -18.65
CA VAL A 134 14.29 3.75 -18.65
C VAL A 134 14.64 3.35 -17.22
N TYR A 135 15.05 2.10 -17.03
CA TYR A 135 15.44 1.56 -15.73
C TYR A 135 16.93 1.26 -15.72
N PHE A 136 17.59 1.45 -14.56
CA PHE A 136 18.98 1.07 -14.40
C PHE A 136 19.06 -0.31 -13.75
N LEU A 137 19.47 -1.31 -14.54
CA LEU A 137 19.47 -2.72 -14.17
C LEU A 137 20.83 -3.31 -14.53
N ARG A 138 21.45 -4.05 -13.60
CA ARG A 138 22.73 -4.75 -13.82
C ARG A 138 23.85 -3.87 -14.41
N GLY A 139 23.91 -2.60 -13.98
CA GLY A 139 24.96 -1.67 -14.44
C GLY A 139 24.70 -1.01 -15.79
N SER A 140 23.55 -1.27 -16.43
CA SER A 140 23.17 -0.70 -17.72
C SER A 140 21.81 -0.01 -17.66
N PHE A 141 21.58 0.95 -18.56
CA PHE A 141 20.26 1.53 -18.77
C PHE A 141 19.48 0.66 -19.75
N VAL A 142 18.32 0.18 -19.32
CA VAL A 142 17.44 -0.71 -20.08
C VAL A 142 16.13 0.04 -20.35
N ASP A 143 15.78 0.14 -21.63
CA ASP A 143 14.48 0.67 -22.04
C ASP A 143 13.40 -0.39 -21.79
N VAL A 144 12.38 -0.01 -21.02
CA VAL A 144 11.27 -0.89 -20.68
C VAL A 144 10.00 -0.36 -21.34
N PRO A 145 9.34 -1.16 -22.20
CA PRO A 145 8.08 -0.76 -22.80
C PRO A 145 6.95 -0.77 -21.76
N ALA A 146 5.84 -0.11 -22.09
CA ALA A 146 4.63 -0.21 -21.29
C ALA A 146 4.17 -1.67 -21.21
N SER A 147 3.94 -2.17 -20.01
CA SER A 147 3.55 -3.56 -19.75
C SER A 147 2.51 -3.63 -18.63
N LEU A 148 1.67 -4.65 -18.67
CA LEU A 148 0.64 -4.89 -17.66
C LEU A 148 0.63 -6.37 -17.31
N ILE A 149 0.54 -6.67 -16.02
CA ILE A 149 0.38 -8.02 -15.50
C ILE A 149 -0.91 -8.08 -14.67
N ILE A 150 -1.62 -9.20 -14.78
CA ILE A 150 -2.83 -9.45 -14.01
C ILE A 150 -2.41 -10.14 -12.70
N LEU A 151 -2.84 -9.57 -11.57
CA LEU A 151 -2.54 -10.11 -10.25
C LEU A 151 -3.57 -11.15 -9.87
N GLU A 152 -4.83 -10.72 -9.78
CA GLU A 152 -5.97 -11.58 -9.49
C GLU A 152 -7.07 -11.31 -10.52
N PRO A 153 -7.56 -12.32 -11.26
CA PRO A 153 -8.66 -12.12 -12.21
C PRO A 153 -10.00 -11.75 -11.57
N TYR A 154 -10.24 -12.20 -10.33
CA TYR A 154 -11.56 -12.15 -9.68
C TYR A 154 -11.56 -11.53 -8.27
N SER A 155 -10.41 -11.03 -7.81
CA SER A 155 -10.25 -10.46 -6.46
C SER A 155 -9.56 -9.11 -6.49
N ILE A 156 -9.99 -8.22 -5.60
CA ILE A 156 -9.42 -6.88 -5.38
C ILE A 156 -8.35 -6.86 -4.29
N ASN A 157 -8.12 -7.99 -3.61
CA ASN A 157 -7.16 -8.11 -2.50
C ASN A 157 -5.97 -9.02 -2.87
N PRO A 158 -5.13 -8.64 -3.84
CA PRO A 158 -3.94 -9.42 -4.20
C PRO A 158 -2.86 -9.34 -3.11
N SER A 159 -2.09 -10.42 -2.96
CA SER A 159 -0.94 -10.51 -2.04
C SER A 159 0.29 -11.04 -2.78
N TYR A 160 1.00 -10.14 -3.46
CA TYR A 160 2.14 -10.49 -4.31
C TYR A 160 3.27 -9.45 -4.25
N ARG A 161 4.47 -9.92 -4.57
CA ARG A 161 5.63 -9.08 -4.94
C ARG A 161 5.64 -8.94 -6.45
N VAL A 162 5.58 -7.71 -6.96
CA VAL A 162 5.53 -7.43 -8.39
C VAL A 162 6.79 -6.71 -8.81
N GLY A 163 7.39 -7.16 -9.91
CA GLY A 163 8.70 -6.67 -10.31
C GLY A 163 9.12 -7.11 -11.70
N PHE A 164 10.36 -6.81 -12.04
CA PHE A 164 10.97 -7.24 -13.29
C PHE A 164 11.77 -8.50 -13.08
N ASP A 165 11.48 -9.52 -13.88
CA ASP A 165 12.39 -10.63 -14.11
C ASP A 165 13.39 -10.22 -15.21
N VAL A 166 14.66 -10.23 -14.87
CA VAL A 166 15.76 -9.75 -15.72
C VAL A 166 16.39 -10.95 -16.42
N SER A 167 16.38 -10.96 -17.75
CA SER A 167 17.12 -11.93 -18.56
C SER A 167 18.31 -11.28 -19.25
N GLU A 168 19.45 -11.97 -19.20
CA GLU A 168 20.71 -11.56 -19.82
C GLU A 168 21.06 -12.57 -20.92
N GLU A 169 21.14 -12.11 -22.15
CA GLU A 169 21.36 -12.94 -23.33
C GLU A 169 22.46 -12.36 -24.22
N VAL A 170 23.18 -13.21 -24.94
CA VAL A 170 24.13 -12.79 -25.98
C VAL A 170 23.48 -13.07 -27.34
N ILE A 171 23.17 -12.00 -28.07
CA ILE A 171 22.57 -12.06 -29.41
C ILE A 171 23.68 -12.03 -30.46
N ASN A 172 23.66 -13.00 -31.36
CA ASN A 172 24.57 -13.06 -32.50
C ASN A 172 23.86 -12.65 -33.81
N SER A 173 24.63 -12.59 -34.90
CA SER A 173 24.14 -12.18 -36.22
C SER A 173 23.09 -13.11 -36.85
N ASN A 174 22.96 -14.35 -36.38
CA ASN A 174 21.92 -15.28 -36.84
C ASN A 174 20.56 -14.95 -36.20
N ASP A 175 20.57 -14.49 -34.95
CA ASP A 175 19.37 -14.18 -34.18
C ASP A 175 18.82 -12.79 -34.52
N ASP A 176 19.70 -11.82 -34.80
CA ASP A 176 19.34 -10.46 -35.21
C ASP A 176 20.01 -10.07 -36.54
N PRO A 177 19.26 -10.07 -37.66
CA PRO A 177 19.76 -9.67 -38.97
C PRO A 177 20.21 -8.20 -39.05
N SER A 178 19.87 -7.35 -38.08
CA SER A 178 20.36 -5.97 -38.02
C SER A 178 21.84 -5.87 -37.59
N LEU A 179 22.42 -6.98 -37.11
CA LEU A 179 23.83 -7.07 -36.76
C LEU A 179 24.75 -7.34 -37.95
N TYR A 180 24.21 -7.71 -39.12
CA TYR A 180 25.04 -7.80 -40.33
C TYR A 180 25.56 -6.43 -40.73
N ASP A 181 26.82 -6.38 -41.17
CA ASP A 181 27.42 -5.15 -41.65
C ASP A 181 26.67 -4.61 -42.87
N ASN A 182 26.47 -3.30 -42.93
CA ASN A 182 25.75 -2.66 -44.03
C ASN A 182 26.71 -2.33 -45.19
N ALA A 183 26.50 -2.95 -46.34
CA ALA A 183 27.27 -2.67 -47.55
C ALA A 183 26.37 -2.03 -48.63
N LYS A 184 26.67 -0.77 -49.01
CA LYS A 184 25.96 -0.04 -50.07
C LYS A 184 24.41 -0.05 -49.96
N GLY A 185 23.88 0.03 -48.75
CA GLY A 185 22.43 0.11 -48.49
C GLY A 185 21.72 -1.24 -48.40
N PHE A 186 22.43 -2.36 -48.47
CA PHE A 186 21.91 -3.70 -48.23
C PHE A 186 22.73 -4.40 -47.13
N THR A 187 22.13 -5.32 -46.39
CA THR A 187 22.83 -6.13 -45.38
C THR A 187 23.75 -7.14 -46.06
N ASN A 188 25.03 -7.16 -45.67
CA ASN A 188 25.97 -8.13 -46.18
C ASN A 188 25.88 -9.43 -45.36
N PHE A 189 25.08 -10.38 -45.83
CA PHE A 189 24.91 -11.70 -45.19
C PHE A 189 26.23 -12.49 -45.03
N ALA A 190 27.30 -12.14 -45.76
CA ALA A 190 28.59 -12.81 -45.67
C ALA A 190 29.54 -12.19 -44.63
N ALA A 191 29.16 -11.08 -43.99
CA ALA A 191 29.94 -10.40 -42.96
C ALA A 191 29.12 -10.30 -41.66
N PRO A 192 29.13 -11.34 -40.80
CA PRO A 192 28.50 -11.24 -39.49
C PRO A 192 29.16 -10.12 -38.68
N GLY A 193 28.34 -9.30 -38.03
CA GLY A 193 28.84 -8.29 -37.09
C GLY A 193 29.16 -8.89 -35.73
N ALA A 194 29.52 -8.01 -34.79
CA ALA A 194 29.84 -8.41 -33.42
C ALA A 194 28.58 -8.82 -32.64
N ASP A 195 28.72 -9.84 -31.80
CA ASP A 195 27.69 -10.25 -30.85
C ASP A 195 27.38 -9.11 -29.87
N ARG A 196 26.11 -9.00 -29.47
CA ARG A 196 25.64 -7.99 -28.52
C ARG A 196 25.14 -8.63 -27.24
N PHE A 197 25.57 -8.09 -26.11
CA PHE A 197 24.95 -8.38 -24.83
C PHE A 197 23.62 -7.62 -24.73
N LYS A 198 22.53 -8.34 -24.55
CA LYS A 198 21.19 -7.80 -24.40
C LYS A 198 20.67 -8.13 -23.00
N ILE A 199 20.15 -7.10 -22.35
CA ILE A 199 19.37 -7.24 -21.12
C ILE A 199 17.91 -6.99 -21.50
N SER A 200 17.05 -7.94 -21.23
CA SER A 200 15.60 -7.78 -21.34
C SER A 200 14.94 -7.93 -19.99
N VAL A 201 13.78 -7.27 -19.85
CA VAL A 201 12.94 -7.41 -18.67
C VAL A 201 11.56 -7.86 -19.06
N LYS A 202 10.98 -8.67 -18.19
CA LYS A 202 9.58 -9.04 -18.24
C LYS A 202 8.94 -8.77 -16.90
N LEU A 203 7.76 -8.16 -16.91
CA LEU A 203 6.98 -7.97 -15.70
C LEU A 203 6.52 -9.33 -15.17
N SER A 204 6.78 -9.61 -13.90
CA SER A 204 6.43 -10.86 -13.23
C SER A 204 5.93 -10.61 -11.81
N LYS A 205 5.16 -11.56 -11.29
CA LYS A 205 4.66 -11.58 -9.92
C LYS A 205 5.20 -12.81 -9.18
N LYS A 206 5.46 -12.66 -7.89
CA LYS A 206 5.91 -13.71 -6.99
C LYS A 206 5.08 -13.69 -5.71
N ALA A 207 4.96 -14.84 -5.06
CA ALA A 207 4.35 -14.92 -3.75
C ALA A 207 5.16 -14.11 -2.71
N LEU A 208 4.49 -13.63 -1.66
CA LEU A 208 5.15 -12.89 -0.56
C LEU A 208 6.24 -13.71 0.14
N THR A 209 6.12 -15.03 0.12
CA THR A 209 7.04 -15.98 0.76
C THR A 209 8.13 -16.53 -0.17
N ASP A 210 8.12 -16.15 -1.45
CA ASP A 210 9.19 -16.49 -2.39
C ASP A 210 10.28 -15.42 -2.29
N TYR A 211 11.47 -15.82 -1.85
CA TYR A 211 12.65 -14.95 -1.65
C TYR A 211 13.75 -15.19 -2.71
N GLU A 212 13.47 -15.96 -3.77
CA GLU A 212 14.43 -16.25 -4.82
C GLU A 212 14.63 -15.04 -5.75
N ASP A 213 15.34 -14.03 -5.29
CA ASP A 213 15.44 -12.74 -5.97
C ASP A 213 16.65 -12.62 -6.92
N THR A 214 17.30 -13.73 -7.26
CA THR A 214 18.55 -13.72 -8.02
C THR A 214 18.47 -12.87 -9.29
N ASN A 215 17.38 -12.99 -10.06
CA ASN A 215 17.12 -12.22 -11.28
C ASN A 215 15.88 -11.31 -11.18
N PHE A 216 15.27 -11.22 -10.00
CA PHE A 216 14.02 -10.50 -9.81
C PHE A 216 14.27 -9.16 -9.11
N VAL A 217 13.79 -8.09 -9.74
CA VAL A 217 13.85 -6.72 -9.21
C VAL A 217 12.45 -6.30 -8.79
N GLU A 218 12.18 -6.33 -7.48
CA GLU A 218 10.90 -5.91 -6.90
C GLU A 218 10.66 -4.41 -7.14
N LEU A 219 9.50 -4.07 -7.70
CA LEU A 219 9.04 -2.69 -7.90
C LEU A 219 8.02 -2.31 -6.83
N MET A 220 7.07 -3.22 -6.56
CA MET A 220 5.97 -3.00 -5.64
C MET A 220 5.70 -4.28 -4.82
N ARG A 221 5.42 -4.10 -3.53
CA ARG A 221 4.87 -5.15 -2.67
C ARG A 221 3.44 -4.83 -2.30
N ILE A 222 2.57 -5.80 -2.52
CA ILE A 222 1.14 -5.70 -2.21
C ILE A 222 0.79 -6.80 -1.23
N ASP A 223 0.13 -6.44 -0.14
CA ASP A 223 -0.31 -7.36 0.91
C ASP A 223 -1.77 -7.05 1.24
N ASN A 224 -2.66 -8.01 1.00
CA ASN A 224 -4.11 -7.89 1.15
C ASN A 224 -4.70 -6.67 0.43
N GLY A 225 -4.21 -6.36 -0.78
CA GLY A 225 -4.66 -5.21 -1.57
C GLY A 225 -4.06 -3.86 -1.16
N GLU A 226 -3.27 -3.81 -0.09
CA GLU A 226 -2.56 -2.60 0.35
C GLU A 226 -1.11 -2.58 -0.15
N ILE A 227 -0.66 -1.41 -0.58
CA ILE A 227 0.72 -1.20 -1.04
C ILE A 227 1.61 -1.01 0.20
N LYS A 228 2.46 -2.00 0.50
CA LYS A 228 3.37 -1.94 1.66
C LYS A 228 4.74 -1.34 1.34
N LYS A 229 5.20 -1.41 0.08
CA LYS A 229 6.51 -0.87 -0.30
C LYS A 229 6.54 -0.41 -1.76
N LEU A 230 6.86 0.87 -1.98
CA LEU A 230 7.40 1.39 -3.23
C LEU A 230 8.93 1.37 -3.12
N GLN A 231 9.60 0.58 -3.96
CA GLN A 231 11.06 0.57 -3.98
C GLN A 231 11.57 1.78 -4.77
N ASP A 232 11.62 2.96 -4.16
CA ASP A 232 12.12 4.18 -4.81
C ASP A 232 13.64 4.35 -4.75
N THR A 233 14.34 3.50 -4.00
CA THR A 233 15.81 3.58 -3.91
C THR A 233 16.47 2.75 -5.00
N SER A 234 16.50 3.30 -6.21
CA SER A 234 17.40 2.81 -7.27
C SER A 234 18.86 2.93 -6.83
N ILE A 235 19.65 1.95 -7.26
CA ILE A 235 20.98 1.57 -6.78
C ILE A 235 22.04 2.61 -7.20
N TYR A 236 22.01 3.80 -6.60
CA TYR A 236 23.05 4.81 -6.75
C TYR A 236 24.04 4.78 -5.58
N SER A 237 24.42 3.60 -5.07
CA SER A 237 25.13 3.50 -3.79
C SER A 237 26.34 4.43 -3.70
N GLU A 238 27.13 4.63 -4.76
CA GLU A 238 28.37 5.40 -4.67
C GLU A 238 28.17 6.93 -4.83
N LEU A 239 27.37 7.36 -5.81
CA LEU A 239 27.03 8.78 -5.96
C LEU A 239 26.11 9.26 -4.83
N LYS A 240 25.13 8.44 -4.43
CA LYS A 240 24.25 8.70 -3.29
C LYS A 240 25.04 8.72 -1.98
N LYS A 241 26.04 7.85 -1.79
CA LYS A 241 26.99 7.94 -0.65
C LYS A 241 27.71 9.29 -0.63
N TYR A 242 28.18 9.77 -1.79
CA TYR A 242 28.87 11.06 -1.85
C TYR A 242 27.93 12.23 -1.54
N PHE A 243 26.74 12.25 -2.11
CA PHE A 243 25.72 13.26 -1.79
C PHE A 243 25.26 13.18 -0.34
N ALA A 244 24.97 11.98 0.18
CA ALA A 244 24.62 11.77 1.57
C ALA A 244 25.71 12.28 2.51
N LYS A 245 26.98 11.98 2.22
CA LYS A 245 28.10 12.52 3.00
C LYS A 245 28.10 14.06 2.99
N ARG A 246 27.95 14.70 1.83
CA ARG A 246 27.92 16.17 1.74
C ARG A 246 26.72 16.77 2.46
N THR A 247 25.53 16.19 2.28
CA THR A 247 24.30 16.63 2.95
C THR A 247 24.40 16.52 4.47
N TYR A 248 25.00 15.43 4.96
CA TYR A 248 25.24 15.25 6.39
C TYR A 248 26.30 16.22 6.92
N ASP A 249 27.39 16.43 6.20
CA ASP A 249 28.43 17.40 6.57
C ASP A 249 27.89 18.85 6.58
N GLU A 250 26.90 19.16 5.75
CA GLU A 250 26.28 20.50 5.65
C GLU A 250 25.17 20.73 6.68
N SER A 251 24.28 19.75 6.88
CA SER A 251 23.01 19.94 7.59
C SER A 251 22.72 18.92 8.70
N GLY A 252 23.53 17.88 8.86
CA GLY A 252 23.29 16.81 9.82
C GLY A 252 22.01 16.01 9.52
N ASP A 253 21.27 15.64 10.57
CA ASP A 253 19.99 14.92 10.48
C ASP A 253 18.83 15.91 10.54
N TYR A 254 17.91 15.85 9.58
CA TYR A 254 16.77 16.77 9.52
C TYR A 254 15.54 16.13 8.86
N SER A 255 14.35 16.58 9.25
CA SER A 255 13.09 16.23 8.57
C SER A 255 12.71 17.33 7.57
N VAL A 256 12.26 16.92 6.39
CA VAL A 256 11.64 17.81 5.40
C VAL A 256 10.13 17.83 5.61
N GLU A 257 9.56 16.65 5.80
CA GLU A 257 8.16 16.44 6.14
C GLU A 257 8.13 15.72 7.49
N PRO A 258 7.73 16.39 8.58
CA PRO A 258 7.81 15.82 9.91
C PRO A 258 6.82 14.67 10.07
N PHE A 259 7.32 13.53 10.55
CA PHE A 259 6.48 12.40 10.94
C PHE A 259 5.60 12.82 12.13
N THR A 260 4.28 12.72 11.95
CA THR A 260 3.36 12.96 13.07
C THR A 260 3.22 11.67 13.86
N VAL A 261 3.52 11.74 15.16
CA VAL A 261 3.42 10.59 16.07
C VAL A 261 2.12 10.70 16.86
N ASN A 262 1.33 9.64 16.84
CA ASN A 262 0.14 9.49 17.66
C ASN A 262 0.28 8.21 18.49
N ILE A 263 -0.05 8.29 19.77
CA ILE A 263 0.06 7.16 20.70
C ILE A 263 -1.36 6.69 21.00
N GLN A 264 -1.60 5.40 20.80
CA GLN A 264 -2.87 4.75 21.11
C GLN A 264 -2.62 3.50 21.93
N GLU A 265 -3.65 3.03 22.61
CA GLU A 265 -3.65 1.76 23.32
C GLU A 265 -3.56 0.60 22.32
N SER A 266 -2.85 -0.47 22.68
CA SER A 266 -2.74 -1.66 21.82
C SER A 266 -4.04 -2.46 21.84
N LEU A 267 -4.45 -2.89 23.04
CA LEU A 267 -5.67 -3.64 23.27
C LEU A 267 -6.90 -2.73 23.26
N ASN A 268 -7.92 -3.14 22.50
CA ASN A 268 -9.29 -2.64 22.56
C ASN A 268 -10.19 -3.70 23.20
N ASP A 269 -10.59 -3.45 24.44
CA ASP A 269 -11.44 -4.34 25.25
C ASP A 269 -12.95 -4.04 25.11
N GLU A 270 -13.33 -3.11 24.23
CA GLU A 270 -14.70 -2.63 23.99
C GLU A 270 -15.44 -2.11 25.25
N ILE A 271 -14.75 -1.94 26.37
CA ILE A 271 -15.34 -1.52 27.66
C ILE A 271 -14.85 -0.13 28.04
N ASP A 272 -13.53 0.09 28.08
CA ASP A 272 -12.93 1.34 28.57
C ASP A 272 -11.70 1.81 27.76
N SER A 273 -11.23 1.04 26.76
CA SER A 273 -10.05 1.37 25.95
C SER A 273 -10.37 1.73 24.49
N ASP A 274 -9.93 2.92 24.05
CA ASP A 274 -9.89 3.33 22.63
C ASP A 274 -8.67 2.70 21.90
N GLY A 275 -8.48 1.39 22.09
CA GLY A 275 -7.37 0.64 21.53
C GLY A 275 -7.48 0.42 20.02
N LEU A 276 -6.34 0.15 19.37
CA LEU A 276 -6.28 -0.02 17.92
C LEU A 276 -6.63 -1.43 17.44
N PHE A 277 -6.34 -2.46 18.26
CA PHE A 277 -6.53 -3.86 17.90
C PHE A 277 -7.41 -4.57 18.94
N THR A 278 -8.40 -5.31 18.46
CA THR A 278 -9.22 -6.23 19.25
C THR A 278 -8.44 -7.50 19.60
N ASP A 279 -8.85 -8.22 20.64
CA ASP A 279 -8.16 -9.42 21.16
C ASP A 279 -8.09 -10.59 20.15
N ASP A 280 -8.94 -10.57 19.14
CA ASP A 280 -9.03 -11.55 18.05
C ASP A 280 -8.02 -11.32 16.90
N ARG A 281 -7.30 -10.19 16.90
CA ARG A 281 -6.37 -9.81 15.83
C ARG A 281 -4.96 -9.54 16.37
N PHE A 282 -3.95 -10.05 15.67
CA PHE A 282 -2.56 -9.70 15.93
C PHE A 282 -2.24 -8.25 15.51
N THR A 283 -1.33 -7.60 16.23
CA THR A 283 -0.79 -6.29 15.87
C THR A 283 0.02 -6.34 14.56
N ASP A 284 0.37 -5.18 14.01
CA ASP A 284 1.19 -5.10 12.80
C ASP A 284 2.61 -5.72 12.98
N ASP A 285 3.12 -5.77 14.21
CA ASP A 285 4.37 -6.44 14.60
C ASP A 285 4.17 -7.92 14.95
N GLY A 286 2.94 -8.44 14.89
CA GLY A 286 2.61 -9.84 15.13
C GLY A 286 2.46 -10.24 16.61
N ASN A 287 2.34 -9.27 17.51
CA ASN A 287 2.12 -9.52 18.93
C ASN A 287 0.63 -9.71 19.23
N ILE A 288 0.33 -10.34 20.36
CA ILE A 288 -1.02 -10.37 20.92
C ILE A 288 -1.25 -9.01 21.59
N PRO A 289 -2.32 -8.27 21.25
CA PRO A 289 -2.65 -7.02 21.92
C PRO A 289 -2.81 -7.24 23.44
N ASP A 290 -2.13 -6.42 24.23
CA ASP A 290 -2.12 -6.50 25.69
C ASP A 290 -2.24 -5.09 26.28
N ASP A 291 -2.76 -4.96 27.51
CA ASP A 291 -2.78 -3.70 28.24
C ASP A 291 -1.37 -3.22 28.60
N ASP A 292 -0.37 -4.10 28.66
CA ASP A 292 1.02 -3.65 28.89
C ASP A 292 1.68 -3.07 27.61
N LEU A 293 1.02 -3.18 26.45
CA LEU A 293 1.50 -2.67 25.17
C LEU A 293 0.79 -1.36 24.77
N MET A 294 1.56 -0.43 24.21
CA MET A 294 1.04 0.76 23.52
C MET A 294 1.49 0.75 22.05
N CYS A 295 0.62 1.24 21.18
CA CYS A 295 0.89 1.35 19.74
C CYS A 295 1.28 2.79 19.39
N VAL A 296 2.48 2.95 18.85
CA VAL A 296 3.00 4.23 18.36
C VAL A 296 2.76 4.32 16.86
N LYS A 297 1.76 5.11 16.47
CA LYS A 297 1.38 5.35 15.08
C LYS A 297 2.21 6.50 14.52
N VAL A 298 3.06 6.18 13.55
CA VAL A 298 3.92 7.13 12.84
C VAL A 298 3.32 7.40 11.47
N ALA A 299 2.87 8.63 11.25
CA ALA A 299 2.32 9.07 9.97
C ALA A 299 3.40 9.15 8.88
N PRO A 300 3.03 9.10 7.59
CA PRO A 300 3.95 9.29 6.47
C PRO A 300 4.77 10.57 6.59
N GLY A 301 6.01 10.53 6.14
CA GLY A 301 6.92 11.68 6.18
C GLY A 301 8.25 11.41 5.50
N ARG A 302 9.08 12.45 5.43
CA ARG A 302 10.37 12.41 4.75
C ARG A 302 11.44 13.09 5.59
N ALA A 303 12.53 12.37 5.84
CA ALA A 303 13.68 12.88 6.57
C ALA A 303 15.00 12.44 5.93
N TYR A 304 16.09 13.05 6.39
CA TYR A 304 17.44 12.70 6.04
C TYR A 304 18.16 12.27 7.33
N VAL A 305 18.65 11.04 7.36
CA VAL A 305 19.41 10.47 8.48
C VAL A 305 20.77 10.02 7.97
N LYS A 306 21.84 10.56 8.56
CA LYS A 306 23.23 10.42 8.08
C LYS A 306 23.36 10.81 6.59
N GLY A 307 22.55 11.79 6.18
CA GLY A 307 22.45 12.28 4.82
C GLY A 307 21.74 11.36 3.82
N TYR A 308 21.27 10.19 4.24
CA TYR A 308 20.41 9.34 3.40
C TYR A 308 18.97 9.78 3.58
N ASP A 309 18.26 9.97 2.46
CA ASP A 309 16.82 10.10 2.41
C ASP A 309 16.15 8.84 2.97
N VAL A 310 15.23 9.07 3.90
CA VAL A 310 14.31 8.11 4.47
C VAL A 310 12.92 8.65 4.22
N GLU A 311 12.17 7.96 3.39
CA GLU A 311 10.78 8.28 3.07
C GLU A 311 9.90 7.13 3.54
N VAL A 312 8.87 7.47 4.32
CA VAL A 312 7.86 6.52 4.78
C VAL A 312 6.56 6.94 4.11
N SER A 313 6.13 6.17 3.12
CA SER A 313 4.94 6.49 2.29
C SER A 313 3.62 6.07 2.96
N GLY A 314 3.68 5.16 3.93
CA GLY A 314 2.52 4.62 4.66
C GLY A 314 2.54 4.98 6.15
N THR A 315 1.44 4.70 6.84
CA THR A 315 1.46 4.77 8.31
C THR A 315 2.12 3.51 8.85
N THR A 316 3.05 3.65 9.78
CA THR A 316 3.65 2.51 10.49
C THR A 316 3.19 2.51 11.93
N ILE A 317 2.77 1.36 12.44
CA ILE A 317 2.42 1.18 13.84
C ILE A 317 3.53 0.34 14.48
N LEU A 318 4.13 0.83 15.55
CA LEU A 318 5.11 0.10 16.35
C LEU A 318 4.53 -0.25 17.71
N ASP A 319 4.73 -1.49 18.13
CA ASP A 319 4.41 -1.90 19.49
C ASP A 319 5.54 -1.55 20.46
N VAL A 320 5.20 -0.91 21.58
CA VAL A 320 6.14 -0.54 22.63
C VAL A 320 5.57 -0.92 23.99
N GLU A 321 6.39 -1.51 24.86
CA GLU A 321 6.00 -1.75 26.25
C GLU A 321 5.77 -0.42 26.99
N LYS A 322 4.66 -0.33 27.72
CA LYS A 322 4.37 0.86 28.52
C LYS A 322 5.41 1.01 29.63
N PRO A 323 5.95 2.22 29.86
CA PRO A 323 6.92 2.46 30.93
C PRO A 323 6.22 2.45 32.31
N ARG A 324 5.88 1.26 32.82
CA ARG A 324 5.23 1.02 34.11
C ARG A 324 6.21 0.58 35.21
N ASP A 325 7.51 0.62 34.94
CA ASP A 325 8.55 0.23 35.89
C ASP A 325 8.50 1.07 37.16
N VAL A 326 8.37 0.39 38.31
CA VAL A 326 8.36 1.04 39.63
C VAL A 326 9.66 0.74 40.39
N GLN A 327 10.26 1.79 40.95
CA GLN A 327 11.38 1.64 41.88
C GLN A 327 10.87 1.64 43.33
N ASN A 328 11.01 0.51 44.01
CA ASN A 328 10.70 0.42 45.44
C ASN A 328 11.81 1.07 46.28
N VAL A 329 11.48 2.14 47.00
CA VAL A 329 12.38 2.76 47.99
C VAL A 329 11.93 2.35 49.39
N GLN A 330 12.70 1.47 50.05
CA GLN A 330 12.44 1.04 51.42
C GLN A 330 13.01 2.05 52.43
N GLY A 331 12.28 2.32 53.51
CA GLY A 331 12.76 3.14 54.63
C GLY A 331 12.41 4.64 54.58
N ILE A 332 11.59 5.07 53.62
CA ILE A 332 10.99 6.41 53.65
C ILE A 332 9.79 6.37 54.60
N SER A 333 9.88 7.12 55.70
CA SER A 333 8.72 7.43 56.53
C SER A 333 7.93 8.54 55.85
N VAL A 334 6.88 8.19 55.12
CA VAL A 334 5.90 9.18 54.63
C VAL A 334 5.05 9.59 55.83
N PRO A 335 5.16 10.84 56.35
CA PRO A 335 4.32 11.27 57.45
C PRO A 335 2.87 11.29 56.96
N PHE A 336 2.07 10.35 57.47
CA PHE A 336 0.64 10.35 57.26
C PHE A 336 0.01 11.35 58.23
N GLU A 337 -0.45 12.49 57.72
CA GLU A 337 -1.24 13.44 58.50
C GLU A 337 -2.71 13.01 58.48
N MET A 338 -3.18 12.40 59.57
CA MET A 338 -4.59 12.13 59.78
C MET A 338 -5.21 13.20 60.68
N GLY A 339 -6.12 14.00 60.13
CA GLY A 339 -6.89 14.98 60.90
C GLY A 339 -7.46 16.11 60.06
N SER A 340 -8.43 16.84 60.64
CA SER A 340 -8.98 18.06 60.03
C SER A 340 -7.94 19.19 60.09
N LEU A 341 -7.50 19.67 58.92
CA LEU A 341 -6.47 20.70 58.82
C LEU A 341 -7.10 22.11 58.88
N ILE A 342 -6.89 22.84 59.97
CA ILE A 342 -7.31 24.25 60.08
C ILE A 342 -6.12 25.15 59.70
N ARG A 343 -6.13 25.67 58.47
CA ARG A 343 -5.16 26.68 58.03
C ARG A 343 -5.55 28.05 58.58
N VAL A 344 -4.70 28.63 59.42
CA VAL A 344 -4.85 30.01 59.93
C VAL A 344 -3.79 30.90 59.29
N ASN A 345 -4.22 31.86 58.47
CA ASN A 345 -3.33 32.89 57.94
C ASN A 345 -3.23 34.09 58.90
N ASN A 346 -2.01 34.58 59.09
CA ASN A 346 -1.67 35.76 59.89
C ASN A 346 -1.96 35.61 61.40
N ALA A 347 -1.49 34.52 62.00
CA ALA A 347 -1.48 34.34 63.45
C ALA A 347 -0.33 35.18 64.04
N GLN A 348 -0.65 36.11 64.94
CA GLN A 348 0.33 36.93 65.66
C GLN A 348 -0.01 36.91 67.16
N GLY A 349 1.00 36.72 67.99
CA GLY A 349 0.88 36.65 69.45
C GLY A 349 1.59 35.43 70.02
N VAL A 350 2.44 35.65 71.02
CA VAL A 350 2.99 34.57 71.87
C VAL A 350 2.06 34.40 73.07
N PRO A 351 1.69 33.16 73.46
CA PRO A 351 0.94 32.95 74.69
C PRO A 351 1.78 33.46 75.87
N VAL A 352 1.18 34.24 76.75
CA VAL A 352 1.83 34.68 77.99
C VAL A 352 1.91 33.49 78.92
N VAL A 353 3.11 32.97 79.15
CA VAL A 353 3.36 31.91 80.12
C VAL A 353 3.51 32.54 81.50
N SER A 354 2.52 32.37 82.36
CA SER A 354 2.67 32.69 83.78
C SER A 354 3.36 31.52 84.48
N ILE A 355 4.64 31.72 84.84
CA ILE A 355 5.38 30.77 85.69
C ILE A 355 5.25 31.26 87.13
N GLY A 356 4.56 30.48 87.98
CA GLY A 356 4.53 30.73 89.43
C GLY A 356 3.26 30.39 90.21
N GLY A 357 2.28 29.71 89.63
CA GLY A 357 1.07 29.27 90.37
C GLY A 357 1.15 27.82 90.85
N THR A 358 0.76 27.55 92.10
CA THR A 358 0.81 26.23 92.77
C THR A 358 -0.18 25.18 92.20
N ALA A 359 -0.81 25.42 91.04
CA ALA A 359 -1.82 24.53 90.46
C ALA A 359 -1.65 24.33 88.94
N GLY A 360 -0.41 24.20 88.46
CA GLY A 360 -0.10 23.83 87.08
C GLY A 360 -0.05 25.00 86.09
N ILE A 361 0.61 24.77 84.95
CA ILE A 361 0.76 25.75 83.87
C ILE A 361 -0.57 25.85 83.12
N LEU A 362 -1.29 26.96 83.32
CA LEU A 362 -2.52 27.26 82.59
C LEU A 362 -2.21 28.09 81.35
N PHE A 363 -2.53 27.57 80.17
CA PHE A 363 -2.48 28.32 78.90
C PHE A 363 -3.81 29.05 78.72
N ASN A 364 -3.82 30.37 78.89
CA ASN A 364 -5.01 31.18 78.66
C ASN A 364 -4.96 31.78 77.25
N PHE A 365 -5.79 31.26 76.34
CA PHE A 365 -5.91 31.79 74.98
C PHE A 365 -6.96 32.90 74.98
N ILE A 366 -6.52 34.15 74.78
CA ILE A 366 -7.43 35.29 74.61
C ILE A 366 -8.05 35.18 73.20
N GLY A 367 -9.35 34.94 73.15
CA GLY A 367 -10.11 34.76 71.91
C GLY A 367 -10.62 36.09 71.32
N ASP A 368 -9.76 37.08 71.11
CA ASP A 368 -10.14 38.30 70.39
C ASP A 368 -9.25 38.54 69.17
N ARG A 369 -9.88 38.56 67.98
CA ARG A 369 -9.25 38.97 66.72
C ARG A 369 -9.60 40.43 66.46
N LYS A 370 -8.62 41.25 66.10
CA LYS A 370 -8.86 42.65 65.71
C LYS A 370 -9.42 42.70 64.28
N GLY A 371 -10.75 42.78 64.15
CA GLY A 371 -11.47 42.89 62.87
C GLY A 371 -12.96 42.53 63.00
N ASN A 372 -13.82 43.17 62.21
CA ASN A 372 -15.27 43.27 62.48
C ASN A 372 -16.14 42.03 62.15
N SER A 373 -15.57 40.83 62.00
CA SER A 373 -16.33 39.62 61.65
C SER A 373 -16.24 38.57 62.74
N LYS A 374 -17.35 38.35 63.46
CA LYS A 374 -17.50 37.27 64.44
C LYS A 374 -17.80 35.95 63.73
N LEU A 375 -17.00 34.92 63.99
CA LEU A 375 -17.33 33.53 63.67
C LEU A 375 -17.63 32.83 65.00
N GLN A 376 -18.91 32.68 65.32
CA GLN A 376 -19.35 31.82 66.41
C GLN A 376 -19.34 30.38 65.90
N VAL A 377 -18.40 29.57 66.38
CA VAL A 377 -18.50 28.11 66.27
C VAL A 377 -19.24 27.64 67.52
N VAL A 378 -20.54 27.35 67.35
CA VAL A 378 -21.33 26.64 68.36
C VAL A 378 -21.02 25.16 68.21
N PHE A 379 -20.41 24.56 69.23
CA PHE A 379 -20.32 23.12 69.33
C PHE A 379 -21.72 22.56 69.69
N LYS A 380 -22.25 21.67 68.86
CA LYS A 380 -23.29 20.72 69.25
C LYS A 380 -22.69 19.33 69.28
#